data_AF-A0A2X4XJK5-F1
#
_entry.id   AF-A0A2X4XJK5-F1
#
_cell.length_a   1.000
_cell.length_b   1.000
_cell.length_c   1.000
_cell.angle_alpha   90.00
_cell.angle_beta   90.00
_cell.angle_gamma   90.00
#
_symmetry.space_group_name_H-M   'P 1'
#
loop_
_entity.id
_entity.type
_entity.pdbx_description
1 polymer ?
#
loop_
_entity_poly.entity_id
_entity_poly.type
_entity_poly.pdbx_seq_one_letter_code
_entity_poly.pdbx_strand_id
1 'polypeptide(L)' 'MLSGNPLLQEEVFGPVAILVAVEDNRQLAAALESLQGQLTATLLADEDDHADAAPLAQRLVHKAGECCSTGIPPG' A
#
# COMPACT_ATOMS: atom_id res chain seq x y z
N MET A 1 -9.84 -5.98 -8.40
CA MET A 1 -9.75 -4.52 -8.60
C MET A 1 -8.42 -4.14 -9.26
N LEU A 2 -7.25 -4.43 -8.69
CA LEU A 2 -5.94 -4.12 -9.30
C LEU A 2 -5.43 -5.18 -10.30
N SER A 3 -5.77 -6.45 -10.13
CA SER A 3 -5.30 -7.57 -10.97
C SER A 3 -5.88 -7.58 -12.39
N GLY A 4 -6.94 -6.81 -12.64
CA GLY A 4 -7.66 -6.80 -13.92
C GLY A 4 -7.26 -5.67 -14.87
N ASN A 5 -6.39 -4.76 -14.45
CA ASN A 5 -6.02 -3.59 -15.25
C ASN A 5 -4.55 -3.19 -15.00
N PRO A 6 -3.58 -3.83 -15.69
CA PRO A 6 -2.16 -3.67 -15.41
C PRO A 6 -1.65 -2.24 -15.58
N LEU A 7 -2.30 -1.43 -16.43
CA LEU A 7 -1.99 -0.02 -16.64
C LEU A 7 -2.13 0.83 -15.36
N LEU A 8 -2.97 0.42 -14.40
CA LEU A 8 -3.13 1.15 -13.14
C LEU A 8 -1.94 0.97 -12.18
N GLN A 9 -1.05 0.03 -12.48
CA GLN A 9 0.16 -0.23 -11.69
C GLN A 9 1.41 0.34 -12.35
N GLU A 10 1.29 0.94 -13.54
CA GLU A 10 2.41 1.59 -14.21
C GLU A 10 2.73 2.93 -13.55
N GLU A 11 4.02 3.17 -13.33
CA GLU A 11 4.49 4.42 -12.78
C GLU A 11 4.34 5.55 -13.80
N VAL A 12 3.62 6.61 -13.42
CA VAL A 12 3.48 7.82 -14.23
C VAL A 12 4.32 8.91 -13.61
N PHE A 13 5.38 9.32 -14.32
CA PHE A 13 6.21 10.45 -13.91
C PHE A 13 5.46 11.77 -14.13
N GLY A 14 4.85 12.29 -13.06
CA GLY A 14 4.07 13.53 -13.04
C GLY A 14 3.27 13.69 -11.75
N PRO A 15 2.52 14.79 -11.57
CA PRO A 15 1.72 15.04 -10.36
C PRO A 15 0.40 14.25 -10.39
N VAL A 16 0.49 12.92 -10.46
CA VAL A 16 -0.66 12.02 -10.57
C VAL A 16 -0.65 11.05 -9.40
N ALA A 17 -1.82 10.85 -8.78
CA ALA A 17 -2.02 9.84 -7.75
C ALA A 17 -3.31 9.08 -8.03
N ILE A 18 -3.33 7.79 -7.68
CA ILE A 18 -4.50 6.92 -7.79
C ILE A 18 -4.97 6.60 -6.38
N LEU A 19 -6.25 6.88 -6.10
CA LEU A 19 -6.90 6.47 -4.86
C LEU A 19 -7.73 5.21 -5.11
N VAL A 20 -7.50 4.17 -4.30
CA VAL A 20 -8.27 2.92 -4.35
C VAL A 20 -9.04 2.79 -3.05
N ALA A 21 -10.36 2.94 -3.11
CA ALA A 21 -11.23 2.66 -1.98
C ALA A 21 -11.49 1.15 -1.86
N VAL A 22 -11.45 0.64 -0.64
CA VAL A 22 -11.71 -0.76 -0.29
C VAL A 22 -12.77 -0.80 0.80
N GLU A 23 -13.59 -1.84 0.80
CA GLU A 23 -14.69 -1.95 1.78
C GLU A 23 -14.23 -2.51 3.13
N ASP A 24 -13.16 -3.31 3.14
CA ASP A 24 -12.66 -3.96 4.34
C ASP A 24 -11.16 -4.30 4.25
N ASN A 25 -10.59 -4.72 5.38
CA ASN A 25 -9.19 -5.13 5.50
C ASN A 25 -8.83 -6.35 4.64
N ARG A 26 -9.80 -7.20 4.27
CA ARG A 26 -9.55 -8.36 3.40
C ARG A 26 -9.34 -7.91 1.95
N GLN A 27 -10.13 -6.94 1.48
CA GLN A 27 -9.95 -6.32 0.17
C GLN A 27 -8.63 -5.55 0.11
N LEU A 28 -8.26 -4.84 1.19
CA LEU A 28 -6.96 -4.18 1.30
C LEU A 28 -5.81 -5.19 1.19
N ALA A 29 -5.88 -6.28 1.96
CA ALA A 29 -4.87 -7.34 1.92
C ALA A 29 -4.72 -7.97 0.52
N ALA A 30 -5.83 -8.22 -0.17
CA ALA A 30 -5.82 -8.73 -1.54
C ALA A 30 -5.25 -7.72 -2.55
N ALA A 31 -5.52 -6.43 -2.36
CA ALA A 31 -4.93 -5.34 -3.14
C ALA A 31 -3.40 -5.30 -2.97
N LEU A 32 -2.91 -5.37 -1.73
CA LEU A 32 -1.48 -5.45 -1.41
C LEU A 32 -0.78 -6.67 -2.00
N GLU A 33 -1.44 -7.83 -2.04
CA GLU A 33 -0.89 -9.03 -2.67
C GLU A 33 -0.73 -8.86 -4.19
N SER A 34 -1.66 -8.16 -4.83
CA SER A 34 -1.66 -7.92 -6.28
C SER A 34 -0.71 -6.81 -6.75
N LEU A 35 -0.21 -5.98 -5.81
CA LEU A 35 0.77 -4.94 -6.09
C LEU A 35 2.13 -5.55 -6.45
N GLN A 36 2.76 -5.00 -7.48
CA GLN A 36 4.16 -5.29 -7.79
C GLN A 36 5.10 -4.62 -6.78
N GLY A 37 6.38 -5.01 -6.82
CA GLY A 37 7.40 -4.46 -5.93
C GLY A 37 7.49 -2.94 -6.04
N GLN A 38 7.58 -2.25 -4.90
CA GLN A 38 7.64 -0.80 -4.79
C GLN A 38 8.97 -0.34 -4.19
N LEU A 39 9.35 0.92 -4.43
CA LEU A 39 10.49 1.53 -3.72
C LEU A 39 10.14 1.77 -2.25
N THR A 40 9.00 2.43 -2.02
CA THR A 40 8.54 2.83 -0.70
C THR A 40 7.10 2.38 -0.45
N ALA A 41 6.78 2.14 0.81
CA ALA A 41 5.41 1.99 1.28
C ALA A 41 5.22 2.72 2.60
N THR A 42 4.08 3.39 2.74
CA THR A 42 3.71 4.10 3.96
C THR A 42 2.41 3.55 4.50
N LEU A 43 2.42 3.12 5.76
CA LEU A 43 1.21 2.74 6.48
C LEU A 43 0.85 3.88 7.43
N LEU A 44 -0.36 4.40 7.28
CA LEU A 44 -0.95 5.38 8.20
C LEU A 44 -2.10 4.69 8.94
N ALA A 45 -2.01 4.65 10.26
CA ALA A 45 -2.97 4.00 11.14
C ALA A 45 -2.95 4.70 12.51
N ASP A 46 -4.10 4.80 13.17
CA ASP A 46 -4.19 5.32 14.54
C ASP A 46 -3.86 4.22 15.57
N GLU A 47 -3.75 4.59 16.85
CA GLU A 47 -3.43 3.62 17.92
C GLU A 47 -4.46 2.49 18.01
N ASP A 48 -5.74 2.79 17.79
CA ASP A 48 -6.83 1.82 17.84
C ASP A 48 -6.78 0.79 16.68
N ASP A 49 -6.07 1.13 15.59
CA ASP A 49 -5.97 0.30 14.38
C ASP A 49 -4.75 -0.64 14.41
N HIS A 50 -3.92 -0.60 15.46
CA HIS A 50 -2.65 -1.35 15.52
C HIS A 50 -2.80 -2.86 15.29
N ALA A 51 -3.90 -3.45 15.79
CA ALA A 51 -4.17 -4.87 15.65
C ALA A 51 -4.37 -5.27 14.18
N ASP A 52 -5.01 -4.41 13.39
CA ASP A 52 -5.27 -4.62 11.97
C ASP A 52 -4.10 -4.14 11.08
N ALA A 53 -3.35 -3.14 11.54
CA ALA A 53 -2.19 -2.59 10.86
C ALA A 53 -0.97 -3.52 10.88
N ALA A 54 -0.75 -4.27 11.97
CA ALA A 54 0.38 -5.19 12.11
C ALA A 54 0.51 -6.23 10.97
N PRO A 55 -0.55 -6.97 10.59
CA PRO A 55 -0.47 -7.91 9.48
C PRO A 55 -0.29 -7.22 8.11
N LEU A 56 -0.77 -5.98 7.95
CA LEU A 56 -0.58 -5.19 6.73
C LEU A 56 0.87 -4.71 6.60
N ALA A 57 1.47 -4.24 7.69
CA ALA A 57 2.87 -3.82 7.74
C ALA A 57 3.82 -4.95 7.32
N GLN A 58 3.59 -6.18 7.80
CA GLN A 58 4.38 -7.34 7.39
C GLN A 58 4.31 -7.60 5.88
N ARG A 59 3.12 -7.47 5.29
CA ARG A 59 2.92 -7.63 3.84
C ARG A 59 3.66 -6.54 3.05
N LEU A 60 3.65 -5.30 3.53
CA LEU A 60 4.35 -4.18 2.91
C LEU A 60 5.87 -4.39 2.88
N VAL A 61 6.47 -4.90 3.96
CA VAL A 61 7.91 -5.20 4.02
C VAL A 61 8.36 -6.22 2.97
N HIS A 62 7.48 -7.15 2.57
CA HIS A 62 7.76 -8.08 1.49
C HIS A 62 7.61 -7.48 0.08
N LYS A 63 6.99 -6.30 -0.03
CA LYS A 63 6.65 -5.64 -1.29
C LYS A 63 7.46 -4.37 -1.55
N ALA A 64 7.91 -3.67 -0.51
CA ALA A 64 8.64 -2.42 -0.62
C ALA A 64 10.04 -2.53 -0.02
N GLY A 65 11.00 -1.81 -0.63
CA GLY A 65 12.37 -1.72 -0.11
C GLY A 65 12.45 -0.93 1.20
N GLU A 66 11.63 0.12 1.33
CA GLU A 66 11.53 0.96 2.52
C GLU A 66 10.08 1.04 3.00
N CYS A 67 9.85 0.77 4.28
CA CYS A 67 8.53 0.83 4.91
C CYS A 67 8.53 1.80 6.08
N CYS A 68 7.64 2.79 6.06
CA CYS A 68 7.45 3.76 7.13
C CYS A 68 6.05 3.59 7.76
N SER A 69 5.99 3.51 9.09
CA SER A 69 4.74 3.44 9.86
C SER A 69 4.27 4.81 10.39
N THR A 70 5.10 5.83 10.26
CA THR A 70 4.81 7.19 10.74
C THR A 70 5.22 8.20 9.67
N GLY A 71 4.28 8.53 8.79
CA GLY A 71 4.43 9.62 7.82
C GLY A 71 5.12 9.27 6.51
N ILE A 72 4.89 10.15 5.53
CA ILE A 72 5.43 10.09 4.16
C ILE A 72 6.97 10.05 4.21
N PRO A 73 7.64 9.14 3.46
CA PRO A 73 9.10 9.05 3.45
C PRO A 73 9.69 10.39 3.00
N PRO A 74 10.81 10.83 3.59
CA PRO A 74 11.45 12.07 3.20
C PRO A 74 12.14 11.89 1.84
N GLY A 75 11.45 12.28 0.77
CA GLY A 75 12.00 12.72 -0.53
C GLY A 75 12.93 11.78 -1.26
#